data_AF-A0A7R9K8K2-F1
#
_entry.id   AF-A0A7R9K8K2-F1
#
_cell.length_a   1.000
_cell.length_b   1.000
_cell.length_c   1.000
_cell.angle_alpha   90.00
_cell.angle_beta   90.00
_cell.angle_gamma   90.00
#
_symmetry.space_group_name_H-M   'P 1'
#
loop_
_entity.id
_entity.type
_entity.pdbx_description
1 polymer ?
#
loop_
_entity_poly.entity_id
_entity_poly.type
_entity_poly.pdbx_seq_one_letter_code
_entity_poly.pdbx_strand_id
1 'polypeptide(L)'
;MDQMRTVGEELNRQNMNTNGSQTPGSYTRPSRRSVAEKPPPIHPTEIRTSISPSSAVELNTTSVLANYATEAVSKILNATMSESAQAALDRWRNKMIAQLGEEGFLEYHKGQLSPLPPPLTPPPDTVLHQGLLSKGSLFHSTVHSHLSGATVALEPDIEGCWQSLSGVMPDITNVRALESHVVHSQLLYRGIIDCVAEYKNRPVLIEWKKSDKQKPELENTYDAPIQLCAYLGAINYDNNYNLKVK
;
A
#
# COMPACT_ATOMS: atom_id res chain seq x y z
N MET A 1 18.46 -30.57 -61.04
CA MET A 1 17.77 -30.43 -59.75
C MET A 1 18.19 -29.07 -59.18
N ASP A 2 17.85 -27.95 -59.83
CA ASP A 2 16.53 -27.29 -59.87
C ASP A 2 15.99 -27.01 -58.47
N GLN A 3 15.67 -25.79 -58.00
CA GLN A 3 15.62 -24.40 -58.50
C GLN A 3 15.76 -23.51 -57.22
N MET A 4 16.57 -22.44 -57.19
CA MET A 4 16.18 -21.01 -57.34
C MET A 4 14.86 -20.63 -56.61
N ARG A 5 14.70 -19.53 -55.86
CA ARG A 5 15.30 -18.17 -55.94
C ARG A 5 14.84 -17.30 -54.73
N THR A 6 15.66 -16.30 -54.42
CA THR A 6 15.42 -15.08 -53.61
C THR A 6 14.32 -14.17 -54.17
N VAL A 7 13.52 -13.51 -53.32
CA VAL A 7 12.86 -12.19 -53.52
C VAL A 7 12.54 -11.64 -52.10
N GLY A 8 12.83 -10.41 -51.69
CA GLY A 8 12.97 -9.15 -52.40
C GLY A 8 11.84 -8.21 -51.96
N GLU A 9 12.21 -6.99 -51.60
CA GLU A 9 11.38 -5.89 -51.10
C GLU A 9 10.24 -5.49 -52.07
N GLU A 10 9.42 -4.55 -51.57
CA GLU A 10 8.63 -3.58 -52.33
C GLU A 10 7.14 -3.91 -52.53
N LEU A 11 6.26 -3.07 -51.94
CA LEU A 11 5.20 -2.35 -52.65
C LEU A 11 4.49 -1.37 -51.70
N ASN A 12 5.13 -0.22 -51.53
CA ASN A 12 4.44 1.06 -51.42
C ASN A 12 4.19 1.54 -52.85
N ARG A 13 2.93 1.76 -53.24
CA ARG A 13 2.42 2.66 -54.31
C ARG A 13 1.14 2.09 -54.92
N GLN A 14 0.01 2.63 -54.50
CA GLN A 14 -0.99 3.11 -55.45
C GLN A 14 -1.33 4.55 -55.07
N ASN A 15 -0.80 5.45 -55.88
CA ASN A 15 -1.18 6.85 -55.92
C ASN A 15 -1.26 7.20 -57.41
N MET A 16 -2.45 7.47 -57.93
CA MET A 16 -2.69 8.32 -59.10
C MET A 16 -4.19 8.62 -59.15
N ASN A 17 -4.70 9.77 -59.55
CA ASN A 17 -4.20 11.12 -59.79
C ASN A 17 -5.44 11.83 -60.35
N THR A 18 -5.92 12.96 -59.81
CA THR A 18 -6.54 14.01 -60.65
C THR A 18 -6.39 15.37 -59.97
N ASN A 19 -5.86 16.29 -60.77
CA ASN A 19 -5.54 17.68 -60.46
C ASN A 19 -6.80 18.57 -60.35
N GLY A 20 -6.69 19.63 -59.55
CA GLY A 20 -7.62 20.77 -59.57
C GLY A 20 -7.09 21.96 -58.76
N SER A 21 -6.36 22.84 -59.43
CA SER A 21 -5.90 24.15 -58.90
C SER A 21 -7.07 25.11 -58.67
N GLN A 22 -7.14 25.81 -57.52
CA GLN A 22 -7.70 27.16 -57.38
C GLN A 22 -7.47 27.77 -55.98
N THR A 23 -7.37 29.11 -55.97
CA THR A 23 -6.89 30.07 -54.97
C THR A 23 -7.90 30.38 -53.83
N PRO A 24 -7.55 31.22 -52.80
CA PRO A 24 -8.16 31.14 -51.48
C PRO A 24 -9.46 31.95 -51.37
N GLY A 25 -10.54 31.26 -50.98
CA GLY A 25 -11.84 31.85 -50.64
C GLY A 25 -12.06 31.89 -49.13
N SER A 26 -12.30 33.08 -48.61
CA SER A 26 -12.74 33.42 -47.27
C SER A 26 -13.89 32.54 -46.76
N TYR A 27 -13.72 31.88 -45.61
CA TYR A 27 -14.82 31.26 -44.88
C TYR A 27 -15.08 31.98 -43.55
N THR A 28 -16.28 32.56 -43.51
CA THR A 28 -16.96 33.20 -42.40
C THR A 28 -17.14 32.27 -41.20
N ARG A 29 -16.88 32.83 -40.02
CA ARG A 29 -17.04 32.24 -38.68
C ARG A 29 -18.50 31.87 -38.39
N PRO A 30 -18.82 30.62 -38.00
CA PRO A 30 -20.15 30.30 -37.51
C PRO A 30 -20.34 30.77 -36.07
N SER A 31 -21.57 31.19 -35.81
CA SER A 31 -22.10 31.85 -34.64
C SER A 31 -21.93 31.06 -33.32
N ARG A 32 -21.67 31.84 -32.27
CA ARG A 32 -21.44 31.47 -30.87
C ARG A 32 -22.72 30.84 -30.29
N ARG A 33 -22.72 29.53 -30.00
CA ARG A 33 -23.70 28.93 -29.08
C ARG A 33 -23.32 29.27 -27.63
N SER A 34 -24.36 29.59 -26.88
CA SER A 34 -24.42 30.15 -25.53
C SER A 34 -23.66 29.35 -24.48
N VAL A 35 -22.81 30.06 -23.74
CA VAL A 35 -22.14 29.63 -22.51
C VAL A 35 -23.19 29.63 -21.39
N ALA A 36 -23.34 28.52 -20.68
CA ALA A 36 -24.12 28.46 -19.45
C ALA A 36 -23.48 29.38 -18.39
N GLU A 37 -24.27 30.32 -17.87
CA GLU A 37 -23.83 31.28 -16.86
C GLU A 37 -23.48 30.59 -15.54
N LYS A 38 -22.32 30.98 -15.00
CA LYS A 38 -21.80 30.54 -13.70
C LYS A 38 -22.58 31.27 -12.59
N PRO A 39 -23.04 30.60 -11.52
CA PRO A 39 -23.78 31.28 -10.45
C PRO A 39 -22.91 32.34 -9.74
N PRO A 40 -23.52 33.45 -9.28
CA PRO A 40 -22.79 34.56 -8.68
C PRO A 40 -22.20 34.20 -7.30
N PRO A 41 -21.12 34.88 -6.88
CA PRO A 41 -20.47 34.64 -5.61
C PRO A 41 -21.37 35.12 -4.45
N ILE A 42 -21.57 34.26 -3.46
CA ILE A 42 -22.30 34.58 -2.23
C ILE A 42 -21.38 35.49 -1.40
N HIS A 43 -21.73 36.77 -1.30
CA HIS A 43 -21.11 37.69 -0.34
C HIS A 43 -21.52 37.31 1.08
N PRO A 44 -20.58 37.26 2.06
CA PRO A 44 -20.95 37.15 3.47
C PRO A 44 -21.76 38.38 3.85
N THR A 45 -23.01 38.16 4.25
CA THR A 45 -23.85 39.23 4.82
C THR A 45 -23.34 39.49 6.24
N GLU A 46 -22.89 40.72 6.51
CA GLU A 46 -22.51 41.15 7.86
C GLU A 46 -23.76 41.09 8.77
N ILE A 47 -23.84 40.07 9.61
CA ILE A 47 -24.73 40.09 10.78
C ILE A 47 -23.94 40.81 11.89
N ARG A 48 -24.24 42.09 12.06
CA ARG A 48 -23.77 42.91 13.18
C ARG A 48 -24.52 42.52 14.45
N THR A 49 -24.07 41.46 15.12
CA THR A 49 -24.44 41.20 16.52
C THR A 49 -23.27 41.59 17.41
N SER A 50 -23.46 42.68 18.16
CA SER A 50 -22.59 43.08 19.27
C SER A 50 -22.61 42.00 20.34
N ILE A 51 -21.56 41.18 20.40
CA ILE A 51 -21.30 40.26 21.51
C ILE A 51 -19.95 40.64 22.10
N SER A 52 -19.98 41.00 23.38
CA SER A 52 -18.81 41.35 24.20
C SER A 52 -17.83 40.17 24.29
N PRO A 53 -16.51 40.41 24.42
CA PRO A 53 -15.53 39.33 24.50
C PRO A 53 -15.53 38.78 25.92
N SER A 54 -16.24 37.69 26.17
CA SER A 54 -16.06 36.93 27.40
C SER A 54 -16.41 35.46 27.20
N SER A 55 -15.51 34.61 27.68
CA SER A 55 -15.43 33.14 27.57
C SER A 55 -15.10 32.60 26.18
N ALA A 56 -13.82 32.27 26.00
CA ALA A 56 -13.40 31.28 25.02
C ALA A 56 -14.14 29.97 25.32
N VAL A 57 -15.02 29.55 24.40
CA VAL A 57 -15.52 28.18 24.42
C VAL A 57 -14.41 27.33 23.84
N GLU A 58 -13.58 26.76 24.71
CA GLU A 58 -12.71 25.65 24.34
C GLU A 58 -13.61 24.51 23.85
N LEU A 59 -13.70 24.36 22.54
CA LEU A 59 -14.23 23.13 21.94
C LEU A 59 -13.28 22.02 22.35
N ASN A 60 -13.71 21.26 23.37
CA ASN A 60 -13.03 20.10 23.93
C ASN A 60 -13.03 18.96 22.90
N THR A 61 -12.30 19.17 21.80
CA THR A 61 -12.20 18.28 20.65
C THR A 61 -11.55 16.94 21.06
N THR A 62 -10.77 16.97 22.14
CA THR A 62 -10.14 15.80 22.77
C THR A 62 -11.16 14.78 23.26
N SER A 63 -12.34 15.20 23.71
CA SER A 63 -13.39 14.32 24.24
C SER A 63 -14.23 13.64 23.15
N VAL A 64 -14.34 14.24 21.96
CA VAL A 64 -15.15 13.70 20.85
C VAL A 64 -14.35 12.69 20.04
N LEU A 65 -13.03 12.83 19.96
CA LEU A 65 -12.15 11.93 19.20
C LEU A 65 -11.82 10.61 19.93
N ALA A 66 -11.87 10.59 21.26
CA ALA A 66 -11.59 9.39 22.06
C ALA A 66 -12.67 8.29 21.94
N ASN A 67 -13.85 8.60 21.38
CA ASN A 67 -15.00 7.69 21.33
C ASN A 67 -15.31 7.11 19.94
N TYR A 68 -14.57 7.49 18.89
CA TYR A 68 -14.73 6.79 17.61
C TYR A 68 -13.89 5.51 17.64
N ALA A 69 -14.56 4.37 17.66
CA ALA A 69 -13.96 3.10 17.28
C ALA A 69 -13.48 3.23 15.83
N THR A 70 -12.23 3.68 15.67
CA THR A 70 -11.62 3.80 14.34
C THR A 70 -11.40 2.42 13.76
N GLU A 71 -11.49 2.24 12.45
CA GLU A 71 -11.23 0.93 11.86
C GLU A 71 -9.75 0.78 11.52
N ALA A 72 -9.20 -0.43 11.70
CA ALA A 72 -7.81 -0.70 11.34
C ALA A 72 -7.66 -0.71 9.82
N VAL A 73 -6.59 -0.13 9.27
CA VAL A 73 -6.31 -0.11 7.82
C VAL A 73 -6.40 -1.51 7.23
N SER A 74 -5.79 -2.52 7.86
CA SER A 74 -5.86 -3.91 7.39
C SER A 74 -7.29 -4.46 7.35
N LYS A 75 -8.13 -4.10 8.32
CA LYS A 75 -9.55 -4.51 8.34
C LYS A 75 -10.35 -3.84 7.23
N ILE A 76 -10.09 -2.56 6.96
CA ILE A 76 -10.72 -1.82 5.85
C ILE A 76 -10.32 -2.47 4.52
N LEU A 77 -9.02 -2.64 4.28
CA LEU A 77 -8.50 -3.20 3.02
C LEU A 77 -9.07 -4.60 2.75
N ASN A 78 -9.07 -5.48 3.75
CA ASN A 78 -9.63 -6.83 3.63
C ASN A 78 -11.13 -6.81 3.33
N ALA A 79 -11.90 -5.89 3.92
CA ALA A 79 -13.33 -5.78 3.68
C ALA A 79 -13.68 -5.17 2.32
N THR A 80 -12.76 -4.42 1.70
CA THR A 80 -12.98 -3.70 0.44
C THR A 80 -12.22 -4.27 -0.74
N MET A 81 -11.71 -5.51 -0.64
CA MET A 81 -11.01 -6.17 -1.73
C MET A 81 -11.91 -6.29 -2.98
N SER A 82 -11.32 -6.18 -4.18
CA SER A 82 -12.06 -6.38 -5.42
C SER A 82 -12.53 -7.84 -5.56
N GLU A 83 -13.59 -8.07 -6.33
CA GLU A 83 -14.10 -9.43 -6.59
C GLU A 83 -13.02 -10.36 -7.19
N SER A 84 -12.17 -9.82 -8.07
CA SER A 84 -11.07 -10.58 -8.68
C SER A 84 -9.99 -10.97 -7.66
N ALA A 85 -9.67 -10.08 -6.71
CA ALA A 85 -8.72 -10.35 -5.65
C ALA A 85 -9.28 -11.35 -4.62
N GLN A 86 -10.55 -11.19 -4.22
CA GLN A 86 -11.26 -12.15 -3.38
C GLN A 86 -11.26 -13.54 -4.01
N ALA A 87 -11.65 -13.64 -5.28
CA ALA A 87 -11.66 -14.91 -6.01
C ALA A 87 -10.24 -15.52 -6.14
N ALA A 88 -9.19 -14.70 -6.22
CA ALA A 88 -7.81 -15.19 -6.24
C ALA A 88 -7.38 -15.78 -4.88
N LEU A 89 -7.75 -15.13 -3.77
CA LEU A 89 -7.53 -15.66 -2.43
C LEU A 89 -8.28 -16.97 -2.20
N ASP A 90 -9.53 -17.06 -2.66
CA ASP A 90 -10.33 -18.29 -2.54
C ASP A 90 -9.71 -19.44 -3.35
N ARG A 91 -9.26 -19.17 -4.58
CA ARG A 91 -8.52 -20.15 -5.39
C ARG A 91 -7.24 -20.62 -4.70
N TRP A 92 -6.47 -19.69 -4.14
CA TRP A 92 -5.25 -20.02 -3.40
C TRP A 92 -5.56 -20.88 -2.16
N ARG A 93 -6.56 -20.50 -1.37
CA ARG A 93 -7.00 -21.23 -0.19
C ARG A 93 -7.43 -22.66 -0.56
N ASN A 94 -8.30 -22.79 -1.55
CA ASN A 94 -8.78 -24.10 -2.01
C ASN A 94 -7.63 -24.99 -2.50
N LYS A 95 -6.63 -24.41 -3.19
CA LYS A 95 -5.42 -25.12 -3.59
C LYS A 95 -4.61 -25.59 -2.37
N MET A 96 -4.42 -24.75 -1.36
CA MET A 96 -3.68 -25.13 -0.15
C MET A 96 -4.41 -26.21 0.65
N ILE A 97 -5.73 -26.10 0.80
CA ILE A 97 -6.54 -27.14 1.44
C ILE A 97 -6.46 -28.47 0.66
N ALA A 98 -6.51 -28.43 -0.67
CA ALA A 98 -6.37 -29.65 -1.48
C ALA A 98 -4.98 -30.31 -1.35
N GLN A 99 -3.93 -29.52 -1.05
CA GLN A 99 -2.56 -30.01 -0.91
C GLN A 99 -2.24 -30.50 0.50
N LEU A 100 -2.70 -29.78 1.53
CA LEU A 100 -2.31 -30.00 2.93
C LEU A 100 -3.42 -30.64 3.77
N GLY A 101 -4.64 -30.73 3.24
CA GLY A 101 -5.84 -30.94 4.04
C GLY A 101 -6.25 -29.68 4.80
N GLU A 102 -7.44 -29.70 5.39
CA GLU A 102 -7.98 -28.56 6.14
C GLU A 102 -7.17 -28.29 7.42
N GLU A 103 -6.79 -29.33 8.15
CA GLU A 103 -5.94 -29.23 9.35
C GLU A 103 -4.53 -28.73 9.01
N GLY A 104 -3.90 -29.27 7.96
CA GLY A 104 -2.58 -28.82 7.51
C GLY A 104 -2.60 -27.38 6.98
N PHE A 105 -3.69 -26.95 6.33
CA PHE A 105 -3.89 -25.55 5.97
C PHE A 105 -4.00 -24.65 7.20
N LEU A 106 -4.75 -25.04 8.23
CA LEU A 106 -4.87 -24.28 9.47
C LEU A 106 -3.51 -24.13 10.16
N GLU A 107 -2.72 -25.20 10.25
CA GLU A 107 -1.38 -25.15 10.83
C GLU A 107 -0.42 -24.27 10.01
N TYR A 108 -0.42 -24.44 8.68
CA TYR A 108 0.35 -23.60 7.77
C TYR A 108 -0.05 -22.12 7.84
N HIS A 109 -1.34 -21.83 8.02
CA HIS A 109 -1.85 -20.47 8.05
C HIS A 109 -1.73 -19.80 9.42
N LYS A 110 -1.76 -20.55 10.53
CA LYS A 110 -1.73 -20.01 11.89
C LYS A 110 -0.48 -19.17 12.16
N GLY A 111 -0.73 -17.98 12.70
CA GLY A 111 0.21 -17.22 13.52
C GLY A 111 -0.28 -17.27 14.95
N GLN A 112 0.49 -17.91 15.84
CA GLN A 112 0.23 -18.02 17.29
C GLN A 112 -1.19 -18.47 17.72
N LEU A 113 -1.51 -19.77 17.68
CA LEU A 113 -2.61 -20.35 18.49
C LEU A 113 -2.32 -21.84 18.81
N SER A 114 -1.17 -22.11 19.43
CA SER A 114 -1.05 -23.25 20.33
C SER A 114 -0.46 -22.77 21.66
N PRO A 115 -1.25 -22.74 22.76
CA PRO A 115 -0.69 -22.61 24.11
C PRO A 115 0.03 -23.89 24.57
N LEU A 116 0.02 -24.96 23.76
CA LEU A 116 0.69 -26.21 24.08
C LEU A 116 2.09 -26.24 23.45
N PRO A 117 3.14 -26.56 24.22
CA PRO A 117 4.44 -26.87 23.65
C PRO A 117 4.27 -28.07 22.69
N PRO A 118 5.05 -28.12 21.59
CA PRO A 118 5.08 -29.32 20.75
C PRO A 118 5.42 -30.53 21.63
N PRO A 119 4.87 -31.73 21.33
CA PRO A 119 5.20 -32.94 22.06
C PRO A 119 6.73 -33.14 22.07
N LEU A 120 7.27 -33.54 23.23
CA LEU A 120 8.71 -33.66 23.51
C LEU A 120 9.49 -34.52 22.50
N THR A 121 8.78 -35.31 21.70
CA THR A 121 9.30 -36.03 20.54
C THR A 121 8.26 -36.04 19.42
N PRO A 122 8.43 -35.25 18.35
CA PRO A 122 7.62 -35.42 17.16
C PRO A 122 7.93 -36.78 16.50
N PRO A 123 6.95 -37.46 15.86
CA PRO A 123 7.22 -38.60 15.00
C PRO A 123 8.33 -38.26 13.98
N PRO A 124 9.19 -39.23 13.62
CA PRO A 124 10.37 -38.99 12.77
C PRO A 124 10.05 -38.39 11.39
N ASP A 125 8.80 -38.45 10.95
CA ASP A 125 8.33 -37.95 9.66
C ASP A 125 7.50 -36.63 9.77
N THR A 126 7.46 -36.01 10.96
CA THR A 126 6.68 -34.77 11.15
C THR A 126 7.46 -33.57 10.65
N VAL A 127 7.09 -33.06 9.49
CA VAL A 127 7.57 -31.75 9.02
C VAL A 127 6.76 -30.66 9.73
N LEU A 128 7.31 -30.12 10.83
CA LEU A 128 6.75 -28.93 11.48
C LEU A 128 6.92 -27.73 10.54
N HIS A 129 5.83 -27.32 9.90
CA HIS A 129 5.80 -26.09 9.13
C HIS A 129 5.47 -24.96 10.08
N GLN A 130 6.46 -24.14 10.44
CA GLN A 130 6.17 -22.91 11.17
C GLN A 130 5.31 -22.01 10.28
N GLY A 131 4.10 -21.68 10.77
CA GLY A 131 3.05 -21.07 9.95
C GLY A 131 3.47 -19.75 9.30
N LEU A 132 2.90 -19.46 8.13
CA LEU A 132 3.23 -18.32 7.28
C LEU A 132 3.21 -16.98 8.04
N LEU A 133 2.19 -16.78 8.86
CA LEU A 133 2.04 -15.58 9.68
C LEU A 133 3.13 -15.48 10.75
N SER A 134 3.54 -16.60 11.34
CA SER A 134 4.62 -16.66 12.34
C SER A 134 5.96 -16.22 11.74
N LYS A 135 6.27 -16.66 10.51
CA LYS A 135 7.49 -16.22 9.79
C LYS A 135 7.45 -14.73 9.46
N GLY A 136 6.28 -14.20 9.11
CA GLY A 136 6.07 -12.77 8.92
C GLY A 136 6.34 -11.99 10.21
N SER A 137 5.71 -12.37 11.31
CA SER A 137 5.93 -11.74 12.62
C SER A 137 7.39 -11.81 13.07
N LEU A 138 8.04 -12.97 12.89
CA LEU A 138 9.46 -13.14 13.22
C LEU A 138 10.33 -12.17 12.41
N PHE A 139 10.11 -12.07 11.09
CA PHE A 139 10.81 -11.12 10.24
C PHE A 139 10.64 -9.66 10.71
N HIS A 140 9.41 -9.21 10.98
CA HIS A 140 9.17 -7.85 11.49
C HIS A 140 9.87 -7.63 12.85
N SER A 141 9.78 -8.59 13.77
CA SER A 141 10.43 -8.49 15.09
C SER A 141 11.96 -8.40 15.01
N THR A 142 12.56 -9.10 14.04
CA THR A 142 14.00 -9.05 13.76
C THR A 142 14.39 -7.69 13.18
N VAL A 143 13.64 -7.17 12.21
CA VAL A 143 13.87 -5.83 11.65
C VAL A 143 13.73 -4.76 12.72
N HIS A 144 12.67 -4.81 13.54
CA HIS A 144 12.47 -3.90 14.67
C HIS A 144 13.66 -3.94 15.63
N SER A 145 14.08 -5.13 16.06
CA SER A 145 15.20 -5.30 17.00
C SER A 145 16.49 -4.70 16.43
N HIS A 146 16.80 -4.95 15.16
CA HIS A 146 17.95 -4.34 14.50
C HIS A 146 17.89 -2.81 14.47
N LEU A 147 16.76 -2.24 14.04
CA LEU A 147 16.58 -0.80 13.90
C LEU A 147 16.52 -0.07 15.26
N SER A 148 16.14 -0.77 16.32
CA SER A 148 16.24 -0.28 17.70
C SER A 148 17.67 -0.30 18.27
N GLY A 149 18.63 -0.84 17.53
CA GLY A 149 20.03 -0.99 17.95
C GLY A 149 20.30 -2.21 18.84
N ALA A 150 19.33 -3.12 18.97
CA ALA A 150 19.50 -4.37 19.71
C ALA A 150 20.26 -5.42 18.87
N THR A 151 20.93 -6.33 19.56
CA THR A 151 21.54 -7.50 18.91
C THR A 151 20.45 -8.43 18.40
N VAL A 152 20.52 -8.80 17.13
CA VAL A 152 19.61 -9.75 16.49
C VAL A 152 20.20 -11.15 16.55
N ALA A 153 19.46 -12.10 17.11
CA ALA A 153 19.67 -13.52 16.85
C ALA A 153 18.86 -13.90 15.60
N LEU A 154 19.55 -14.32 14.53
CA LEU A 154 18.91 -14.65 13.26
C LEU A 154 18.47 -16.11 13.27
N GLU A 155 17.16 -16.32 13.13
CA GLU A 155 16.59 -17.66 12.98
C GLU A 155 16.75 -18.15 11.52
N PRO A 156 17.04 -19.45 11.29
CA PRO A 156 17.25 -20.00 9.94
C PRO A 156 16.08 -19.73 8.98
N ASP A 157 14.86 -19.73 9.52
CA ASP A 157 13.61 -19.58 8.77
C ASP A 157 13.44 -18.20 8.10
N ILE A 158 14.16 -17.18 8.56
CA ILE A 158 14.12 -15.83 8.00
C ILE A 158 15.47 -15.35 7.45
N GLU A 159 16.51 -16.19 7.49
CA GLU A 159 17.87 -15.80 7.08
C GLU A 159 17.91 -15.26 5.64
N GLY A 160 17.23 -15.93 4.71
CA GLY A 160 17.13 -15.45 3.33
C GLY A 160 16.37 -14.12 3.19
N CYS A 161 15.33 -13.90 4.01
CA CYS A 161 14.61 -12.63 4.05
C CYS A 161 15.51 -11.52 4.59
N TRP A 162 16.26 -11.80 5.66
CA TRP A 162 17.21 -10.86 6.25
C TRP A 162 18.32 -10.48 5.27
N GLN A 163 18.92 -11.46 4.60
CA GLN A 163 19.96 -11.24 3.62
C GLN A 163 19.48 -10.36 2.45
N SER A 164 18.20 -10.50 2.06
CA SER A 164 17.61 -9.67 0.99
C SER A 164 17.61 -8.16 1.32
N LEU A 165 17.66 -7.79 2.61
CA LEU A 165 17.71 -6.40 3.05
C LEU A 165 19.12 -5.80 3.06
N SER A 166 20.17 -6.60 2.83
CA SER A 166 21.57 -6.16 2.92
C SER A 166 21.92 -4.94 2.04
N GLY A 167 21.25 -4.78 0.89
CA GLY A 167 21.42 -3.63 0.01
C GLY A 167 20.64 -2.37 0.41
N VAL A 168 19.72 -2.48 1.37
CA VAL A 168 18.85 -1.38 1.83
C VAL A 168 19.20 -0.95 3.25
N MET A 169 19.46 -1.92 4.14
CA MET A 169 19.65 -1.67 5.57
C MET A 169 20.77 -0.67 5.90
N PRO A 170 21.95 -0.69 5.25
CA PRO A 170 23.01 0.29 5.52
C PRO A 170 22.63 1.74 5.21
N ASP A 171 21.67 1.96 4.32
CA ASP A 171 21.19 3.28 3.92
C ASP A 171 20.04 3.78 4.81
N ILE A 172 19.58 2.97 5.77
CA ILE A 172 18.56 3.35 6.75
C ILE A 172 19.25 3.94 7.98
N THR A 173 18.97 5.20 8.24
CA THR A 173 19.54 5.97 9.35
C THR A 173 18.46 6.80 10.03
N ASN A 174 18.80 7.43 11.15
CA ASN A 174 17.90 8.35 11.87
C ASN A 174 16.47 7.80 12.06
N VAL A 175 16.36 6.61 12.66
CA VAL A 175 15.07 5.97 12.96
C VAL A 175 14.31 6.84 13.97
N ARG A 176 13.09 7.27 13.60
CA ARG A 176 12.25 8.19 14.38
C ARG A 176 11.05 7.51 15.02
N ALA A 177 10.56 6.43 14.41
CA ALA A 177 9.47 5.61 14.95
C ALA A 177 9.61 4.17 14.45
N LEU A 178 9.24 3.21 15.29
CA LEU A 178 9.17 1.78 14.97
C LEU A 178 7.88 1.22 15.57
N GLU A 179 7.19 0.33 14.84
CA GLU A 179 5.97 -0.38 15.28
C GLU A 179 4.99 0.53 16.02
N SER A 180 4.68 1.68 15.40
CA SER A 180 4.07 2.81 16.09
C SER A 180 2.62 3.03 15.67
N HIS A 181 1.76 3.32 16.65
CA HIS A 181 0.33 3.55 16.40
C HIS A 181 0.09 4.92 15.78
N VAL A 182 -0.76 4.97 14.74
CA VAL A 182 -1.17 6.20 14.07
C VAL A 182 -2.68 6.27 13.94
N VAL A 183 -3.26 7.46 14.04
CA VAL A 183 -4.70 7.70 13.89
C VAL A 183 -4.95 8.88 12.95
N HIS A 184 -5.77 8.67 11.94
CA HIS A 184 -6.30 9.77 11.13
C HIS A 184 -7.69 10.17 11.67
N SER A 185 -7.75 11.10 12.62
CA SER A 185 -9.00 11.37 13.34
C SER A 185 -10.12 12.01 12.51
N GLN A 186 -9.81 12.66 11.37
CA GLN A 186 -10.84 13.14 10.43
C GLN A 186 -11.40 12.04 9.51
N LEU A 187 -10.56 11.11 9.05
CA LEU A 187 -10.96 10.01 8.16
C LEU A 187 -11.31 8.73 8.94
N LEU A 188 -11.22 8.77 10.28
CA LEU A 188 -11.68 7.75 11.23
C LEU A 188 -11.08 6.35 11.04
N TYR A 189 -9.80 6.28 10.67
CA TYR A 189 -9.04 5.02 10.62
C TYR A 189 -7.76 5.08 11.46
N ARG A 190 -7.23 3.90 11.80
CA ARG A 190 -5.97 3.74 12.54
C ARG A 190 -5.08 2.66 11.94
N GLY A 191 -3.80 2.70 12.30
CA GLY A 191 -2.81 1.72 11.86
C GLY A 191 -1.69 1.52 12.87
N ILE A 192 -0.84 0.54 12.56
CA ILE A 192 0.49 0.39 13.14
C ILE A 192 1.44 0.47 11.96
N ILE A 193 2.34 1.44 12.00
CA ILE A 193 3.37 1.61 10.98
C ILE A 193 4.61 0.82 11.37
N ASP A 194 5.30 0.23 10.40
CA ASP A 194 6.51 -0.52 10.71
C ASP A 194 7.66 0.40 11.11
N CYS A 195 7.96 1.42 10.30
CA CYS A 195 9.14 2.27 10.52
C CYS A 195 9.03 3.65 9.88
N VAL A 196 9.51 4.68 10.59
CA VAL A 196 9.85 6.00 10.03
C VAL A 196 11.33 6.23 10.24
N ALA A 197 12.07 6.47 9.17
CA ALA A 197 13.51 6.65 9.19
C ALA A 197 13.96 7.53 8.02
N GLU A 198 15.26 7.78 7.92
CA GLU A 198 15.87 8.31 6.71
C GLU A 198 16.39 7.17 5.85
N TYR A 199 16.01 7.15 4.57
CA TYR A 199 16.60 6.28 3.55
C TYR A 199 17.33 7.16 2.55
N LYS A 200 18.65 6.99 2.41
CA LYS A 200 19.50 7.83 1.55
C LYS A 200 19.31 9.33 1.82
N ASN A 201 19.33 9.72 3.10
CA ASN A 201 19.15 11.10 3.60
C ASN A 201 17.78 11.72 3.29
N ARG A 202 16.74 10.91 3.08
CA ARG A 202 15.36 11.38 2.90
C ARG A 202 14.45 10.76 3.94
N PRO A 203 13.67 11.55 4.70
CA PRO A 203 12.73 11.02 5.68
C PRO A 203 11.60 10.29 4.94
N VAL A 204 11.43 9.00 5.23
CA VAL A 204 10.47 8.11 4.59
C VAL A 204 9.70 7.30 5.62
N LEU A 205 8.51 6.89 5.23
CA LEU A 205 7.73 5.84 5.88
C LEU A 205 8.07 4.54 5.16
N ILE A 206 8.42 3.50 5.91
CA ILE A 206 8.80 2.20 5.38
C ILE A 206 7.79 1.17 5.86
N GLU A 207 7.25 0.40 4.92
CA GLU A 207 6.43 -0.79 5.16
C GLU A 207 7.23 -2.00 4.68
N TRP A 208 7.58 -2.89 5.60
CA TRP A 208 8.30 -4.12 5.33
C TRP A 208 7.31 -5.21 4.91
N LYS A 209 7.69 -6.03 3.92
CA LYS A 209 6.89 -7.18 3.50
C LYS A 209 7.77 -8.40 3.29
N LYS A 210 7.40 -9.51 3.92
CA LYS A 210 7.87 -10.84 3.53
C LYS A 210 7.09 -11.32 2.32
N SER A 211 7.76 -11.96 1.36
CA SER A 211 7.12 -12.63 0.23
C SER A 211 7.87 -13.92 -0.13
N ASP A 212 7.13 -15.00 -0.37
CA ASP A 212 7.71 -16.26 -0.88
C ASP A 212 7.87 -16.25 -2.41
N LYS A 213 7.35 -15.22 -3.08
CA LYS A 213 7.47 -15.01 -4.53
C LYS A 213 8.14 -13.67 -4.82
N GLN A 214 8.93 -13.62 -5.88
CA GLN A 214 9.46 -12.35 -6.36
C GLN A 214 8.33 -11.44 -6.87
N LYS A 215 8.43 -10.16 -6.55
CA LYS A 215 7.49 -9.10 -6.95
C LYS A 215 8.29 -7.91 -7.48
N PRO A 216 8.80 -7.99 -8.73
CA PRO A 216 9.70 -6.96 -9.25
C PRO A 216 9.01 -5.62 -9.49
N GLU A 217 7.72 -5.64 -9.82
CA GLU A 217 6.93 -4.45 -10.10
C GLU A 217 6.00 -4.10 -8.93
N LEU A 218 5.78 -2.79 -8.71
CA LEU A 218 4.93 -2.27 -7.62
C LEU A 218 3.49 -2.80 -7.69
N GLU A 219 2.94 -2.95 -8.89
CA GLU A 219 1.58 -3.49 -9.11
C GLU A 219 1.41 -4.93 -8.60
N ASN A 220 2.50 -5.70 -8.49
CA ASN A 220 2.48 -7.06 -7.96
C ASN A 220 2.50 -7.12 -6.42
N THR A 221 2.51 -5.97 -5.76
CA THR A 221 2.51 -5.86 -4.29
C THR A 221 1.11 -5.78 -3.67
N TYR A 222 0.05 -5.89 -4.47
CA TYR A 222 -1.36 -5.86 -4.05
C TYR A 222 -1.68 -4.58 -3.27
N ASP A 223 -2.25 -4.69 -2.06
CA ASP A 223 -2.68 -3.54 -1.26
C ASP A 223 -1.53 -2.83 -0.52
N ALA A 224 -0.29 -3.33 -0.59
CA ALA A 224 0.84 -2.73 0.12
C ALA A 224 1.04 -1.22 -0.17
N PRO A 225 0.92 -0.72 -1.42
CA PRO A 225 1.02 0.71 -1.69
C PRO A 225 -0.14 1.51 -1.09
N ILE A 226 -1.36 0.95 -1.08
CA ILE A 226 -2.54 1.61 -0.49
C ILE A 226 -2.38 1.67 1.04
N GLN A 227 -1.91 0.58 1.64
CA GLN A 227 -1.59 0.51 3.07
C GLN A 227 -0.55 1.57 3.46
N LEU A 228 0.56 1.67 2.72
CA LEU A 228 1.61 2.66 2.95
C LEU A 228 1.06 4.10 2.82
N CYS A 229 0.25 4.38 1.80
CA CYS A 229 -0.39 5.68 1.62
C CYS A 229 -1.37 6.02 2.76
N ALA A 230 -2.16 5.04 3.23
CA ALA A 230 -3.06 5.24 4.37
C ALA A 230 -2.27 5.58 5.64
N TYR A 231 -1.18 4.87 5.90
CA TYR A 231 -0.29 5.15 7.02
C TYR A 231 0.40 6.51 6.90
N LEU A 232 0.85 6.90 5.70
CA LEU A 232 1.42 8.21 5.42
C LEU A 232 0.41 9.33 5.67
N GLY A 233 -0.85 9.15 5.26
CA GLY A 233 -1.93 10.09 5.55
C GLY A 233 -2.19 10.21 7.05
N ALA A 234 -2.24 9.09 7.77
CA ALA A 234 -2.49 9.08 9.21
C ALA A 234 -1.36 9.75 10.00
N ILE A 235 -0.11 9.36 9.78
CA ILE A 235 1.02 9.93 10.51
C ILE A 235 1.17 11.43 10.27
N ASN A 236 0.88 11.90 9.05
CA ASN A 236 0.92 13.32 8.73
C ASN A 236 -0.26 14.10 9.33
N TYR A 237 -1.35 13.43 9.70
CA TYR A 237 -2.52 14.06 10.33
C TYR A 237 -2.50 13.95 11.87
N ASP A 238 -1.78 12.97 12.42
CA ASP A 238 -1.76 12.67 13.84
C ASP A 238 -0.89 13.67 14.63
N ASN A 239 -1.51 14.40 15.56
CA ASN A 239 -0.85 15.42 16.37
C ASN A 239 0.20 14.86 17.34
N ASN A 240 0.23 13.54 17.57
CA ASN A 240 1.27 12.91 18.39
C ASN A 240 2.64 12.88 17.68
N TYR A 241 2.68 13.16 16.37
CA TYR A 241 3.90 13.15 15.57
C TYR A 241 4.26 14.55 15.10
N ASN A 242 5.35 15.10 15.63
CA ASN A 242 5.91 16.37 15.16
C ASN A 242 6.87 16.19 13.98
N LEU A 243 6.44 15.42 12.98
CA LEU A 243 7.20 15.14 11.76
C LEU A 243 6.27 15.11 10.55
N LYS A 244 6.78 15.53 9.39
CA LYS A 244 6.08 15.39 8.11
C LYS A 244 6.92 14.49 7.23
N VAL A 245 6.36 13.34 6.88
CA VAL A 245 6.94 12.43 5.90
C VAL A 245 6.38 12.79 4.53
N LYS A 246 7.24 12.87 3.52
CA LYS A 246 6.88 13.26 2.15
C LYS A 246 7.05 12.11 1.19
#